data_AF-A0A4Z2GGC5-F1
#
_entry.id   AF-A0A4Z2GGC5-F1
#
_cell.length_a   1.000
_cell.length_b   1.000
_cell.length_c   1.000
_cell.angle_alpha   90.00
_cell.angle_beta   90.00
_cell.angle_gamma   90.00
#
_symmetry.space_group_name_H-M   'P 1'
#
loop_
_entity.id
_entity.type
_entity.pdbx_description
1 polymer ?
#
loop_
_entity_poly.entity_id
_entity_poly.type
_entity_poly.pdbx_seq_one_letter_code
_entity_poly.pdbx_strand_id
1 'polypeptide(L)'
;MPRPSMCHTSSLQTPNDKEQALQVSESDLLSLVRSLLRAWEDPLAVLSTSANTLPHPAQSTISNKIQELQEHSKSLGDGLVVLSGKMAPGAQTIFSLPYFGGNDIGQDRISKLINFNFLLSCFRRDSHKIDSFLKILRCRAAQMLPEMC
;
A
#
# COMPACT_ATOMS: atom_id res chain seq x y z
N MET A 1 -18.82 -1.10 -12.19
CA MET A 1 -17.77 -1.73 -11.35
C MET A 1 -16.62 -0.74 -11.18
N PRO A 2 -16.10 -0.55 -9.96
CA PRO A 2 -14.95 0.31 -9.72
C PRO A 2 -13.74 -0.12 -10.55
N ARG A 3 -13.04 0.83 -11.16
CA ARG A 3 -11.85 0.57 -12.02
C ARG A 3 -10.56 0.71 -11.21
N PRO A 4 -9.46 0.04 -11.58
CA PRO A 4 -8.16 0.20 -10.92
C PRO A 4 -7.67 1.65 -10.86
N SER A 5 -8.08 2.51 -11.81
CA SER A 5 -7.78 3.94 -11.81
C SER A 5 -8.49 4.74 -10.70
N MET A 6 -9.43 4.13 -9.97
CA MET A 6 -10.22 4.78 -8.92
C MET A 6 -9.62 4.58 -7.51
N CYS A 7 -8.49 3.87 -7.37
CA CYS A 7 -7.84 3.75 -6.07
C CYS A 7 -7.35 5.14 -5.61
N HIS A 8 -7.43 5.44 -4.31
CA HIS A 8 -7.12 6.77 -3.78
C HIS A 8 -5.65 7.20 -4.01
N THR A 9 -4.74 6.23 -4.12
CA THR A 9 -3.32 6.46 -4.41
C THR A 9 -3.01 6.67 -5.90
N SER A 10 -4.01 6.61 -6.80
CA SER A 10 -3.77 6.70 -8.25
C SER A 10 -3.29 8.08 -8.71
N SER A 11 -3.45 9.12 -7.90
CA SER A 11 -2.88 10.46 -8.14
C SER A 11 -1.37 10.52 -7.85
N LEU A 12 -0.81 9.56 -7.11
CA LEU A 12 0.62 9.48 -6.88
C LEU A 12 1.32 9.03 -8.15
N GLN A 13 2.25 9.84 -8.64
CA GLN A 13 3.09 9.46 -9.77
C GLN A 13 4.06 8.37 -9.32
N THR A 14 3.71 7.13 -9.60
CA THR A 14 4.58 5.97 -9.39
C THR A 14 5.07 5.45 -10.74
N PRO A 15 6.30 4.96 -10.85
CA PRO A 15 6.75 4.26 -12.05
C PRO A 15 5.83 3.05 -12.32
N ASN A 16 5.47 2.87 -13.59
CA ASN A 16 4.46 1.87 -14.00
C ASN A 16 5.09 0.55 -14.48
N ASP A 17 6.38 0.55 -14.77
CA ASP A 17 7.13 -0.60 -15.28
C ASP A 17 8.54 -0.68 -14.62
N LYS A 18 9.24 -1.80 -14.88
CA LYS A 18 10.55 -2.08 -14.28
C LYS A 18 11.57 -1.03 -14.74
N GLU A 19 11.53 -0.65 -16.01
CA GLU A 19 12.46 0.28 -16.64
C GLU A 19 12.38 1.66 -15.99
N GLN A 20 11.18 2.21 -15.84
CA GLN A 20 10.95 3.47 -15.14
C GLN A 20 11.40 3.38 -13.68
N ALA A 21 11.06 2.29 -12.98
CA ALA A 21 11.44 2.13 -11.58
C ALA A 21 12.97 2.07 -11.39
N LEU A 22 13.69 1.47 -12.33
CA LEU A 22 15.15 1.42 -12.32
C LEU A 22 15.82 2.78 -12.57
N GLN A 23 15.11 3.76 -13.14
CA GLN A 23 15.62 5.14 -13.31
C GLN A 23 15.34 6.05 -12.10
N VAL A 24 14.40 5.68 -11.23
CA VAL A 24 14.08 6.47 -10.02
C VAL A 24 15.23 6.36 -9.01
N SER A 25 15.63 7.47 -8.40
CA SER A 25 16.67 7.47 -7.36
C SER A 25 16.27 6.62 -6.15
N GLU A 26 17.23 6.08 -5.39
CA GLU A 26 16.91 5.28 -4.20
C GLU A 26 16.10 6.07 -3.16
N SER A 27 16.42 7.35 -3.00
CA SER A 27 15.73 8.23 -2.05
C SER A 27 14.29 8.47 -2.46
N ASP A 28 14.05 8.78 -3.73
CA ASP A 28 12.68 9.00 -4.23
C ASP A 28 11.87 7.71 -4.21
N LEU A 29 12.49 6.58 -4.53
CA LEU A 29 11.84 5.28 -4.50
C LEU A 29 11.43 4.90 -3.06
N LEU A 30 12.28 5.15 -2.07
CA LEU A 30 11.92 4.96 -0.66
C LEU A 30 10.82 5.93 -0.20
N SER A 31 10.88 7.20 -0.63
CA SER A 31 9.83 8.19 -0.38
C SER A 31 8.48 7.74 -0.94
N LEU A 32 8.44 7.19 -2.16
CA LEU A 32 7.23 6.63 -2.77
C LEU A 32 6.68 5.44 -1.97
N VAL A 33 7.54 4.51 -1.55
CA VAL A 33 7.13 3.36 -0.73
C VAL A 33 6.51 3.83 0.59
N ARG A 34 7.16 4.76 1.28
CA ARG A 34 6.67 5.33 2.56
C ARG A 34 5.35 6.06 2.37
N SER A 35 5.21 6.82 1.29
CA SER A 35 3.99 7.56 0.96
C SER A 35 2.81 6.63 0.67
N LEU A 36 3.02 5.57 -0.12
CA LEU A 36 2.01 4.55 -0.37
C LEU A 36 1.57 3.88 0.92
N LEU A 37 2.53 3.41 1.74
CA LEU A 37 2.22 2.72 2.98
C LEU A 37 1.44 3.61 3.95
N ARG A 38 1.84 4.90 4.07
CA ARG A 38 1.14 5.88 4.90
C ARG A 38 -0.29 6.14 4.42
N ALA A 39 -0.51 6.22 3.11
CA ALA A 39 -1.83 6.40 2.52
C ALA A 39 -2.80 5.24 2.82
N TRP A 40 -2.28 4.08 3.26
CA TRP A 40 -3.08 2.90 3.59
C TRP A 40 -3.45 2.77 5.07
N GLU A 41 -3.00 3.68 5.95
CA GLU A 41 -3.34 3.64 7.38
C GLU A 41 -4.86 3.73 7.60
N ASP A 42 -5.51 4.80 7.13
CA ASP A 42 -6.96 4.99 7.31
C ASP A 42 -7.79 3.93 6.57
N PRO A 43 -7.54 3.61 5.28
CA PRO A 43 -8.32 2.58 4.59
C PRO A 43 -8.20 1.19 5.23
N LEU A 44 -7.03 0.83 5.78
CA LEU A 44 -6.89 -0.45 6.51
C LEU A 44 -7.71 -0.45 7.81
N ALA A 45 -7.80 0.67 8.52
CA ALA A 45 -8.67 0.81 9.68
C ALA A 45 -10.15 0.67 9.31
N VAL A 46 -10.55 1.25 8.18
CA VAL A 46 -11.92 1.12 7.64
C VAL A 46 -12.22 -0.32 7.22
N LEU A 47 -11.28 -1.02 6.57
CA LEU A 47 -11.39 -2.44 6.25
C LEU A 47 -11.54 -3.29 7.50
N SER A 48 -10.72 -3.05 8.52
CA SER A 48 -10.73 -3.79 9.79
C SER A 48 -12.07 -3.65 10.51
N THR A 49 -12.56 -2.42 10.63
CA THR A 49 -13.86 -2.14 11.25
C THR A 49 -15.00 -2.78 10.45
N SER A 50 -14.95 -2.67 9.12
CA SER A 50 -16.01 -3.19 8.23
C SER A 50 -16.01 -4.72 8.15
N ALA A 51 -14.86 -5.38 8.33
CA ALA A 51 -14.75 -6.83 8.29
C ALA A 51 -15.64 -7.51 9.33
N ASN A 52 -15.90 -6.87 10.47
CA ASN A 52 -16.76 -7.40 11.53
C ASN A 52 -18.23 -7.51 11.12
N THR A 53 -18.68 -6.76 10.13
CA THR A 53 -20.08 -6.75 9.66
C THR A 53 -20.22 -7.22 8.21
N LEU A 54 -19.16 -7.84 7.67
CA LEU A 54 -19.11 -8.26 6.28
C LEU A 54 -20.07 -9.44 6.04
N PRO A 55 -21.02 -9.34 5.09
CA PRO A 55 -22.04 -10.36 4.85
C PRO A 55 -21.50 -11.53 4.00
N HIS A 56 -20.44 -12.18 4.48
CA HIS A 56 -19.69 -13.25 3.81
C HIS A 56 -19.46 -14.45 4.76
N PRO A 57 -19.58 -15.71 4.31
CA PRO A 57 -19.42 -16.89 5.19
C PRO A 57 -18.05 -16.98 5.86
N ALA A 58 -16.98 -16.53 5.19
CA ALA A 58 -15.61 -16.52 5.72
C ALA A 58 -15.26 -15.24 6.50
N GLN A 59 -16.25 -14.55 7.07
CA GLN A 59 -16.08 -13.24 7.71
C GLN A 59 -15.02 -13.23 8.82
N SER A 60 -15.00 -14.24 9.70
CA SER A 60 -14.00 -14.36 10.77
C SER A 60 -12.57 -14.48 10.23
N THR A 61 -12.35 -15.35 9.24
CA THR A 61 -11.05 -15.51 8.57
C THR A 61 -10.61 -14.23 7.88
N ILE A 62 -11.53 -13.53 7.21
CA ILE A 62 -11.25 -12.23 6.56
C ILE A 62 -10.84 -11.18 7.60
N SER A 63 -11.56 -11.09 8.72
CA SER A 63 -11.25 -10.15 9.80
C SER A 63 -9.86 -10.40 10.38
N ASN A 64 -9.54 -11.65 10.71
CA ASN A 64 -8.22 -12.03 11.21
C ASN A 64 -7.10 -11.66 10.22
N LYS A 65 -7.30 -11.89 8.92
CA LYS A 65 -6.29 -11.54 7.92
C LYS A 65 -6.10 -10.04 7.75
N ILE A 66 -7.16 -9.24 7.89
CA ILE A 66 -7.04 -7.78 7.85
C ILE A 66 -6.28 -7.25 9.08
N GLN A 67 -6.50 -7.85 10.24
CA GLN A 67 -5.74 -7.50 11.45
C GLN A 67 -4.24 -7.82 11.27
N GLU A 68 -3.89 -8.99 10.74
CA GLU A 68 -2.50 -9.33 10.39
C GLU A 68 -1.91 -8.32 9.39
N LEU A 69 -2.67 -7.91 8.37
CA LEU A 69 -2.23 -6.91 7.39
C LEU A 69 -1.97 -5.53 8.03
N GLN A 70 -2.78 -5.12 9.00
CA GLN A 70 -2.55 -3.89 9.75
C GLN A 70 -1.24 -3.95 10.56
N GLU A 71 -1.01 -5.06 11.26
CA GLU A 71 0.21 -5.27 12.05
C GLU A 71 1.45 -5.31 11.17
N HIS A 72 1.40 -6.04 10.06
CA HIS A 72 2.50 -6.10 9.09
C HIS A 72 2.75 -4.73 8.42
N SER A 73 1.71 -3.99 8.07
CA SER A 73 1.82 -2.64 7.51
C SER A 73 2.52 -1.69 8.50
N LYS A 74 2.13 -1.75 9.78
CA LYS A 74 2.77 -0.97 10.84
C LYS A 74 4.25 -1.36 11.02
N SER A 75 4.54 -2.65 11.14
CA SER A 75 5.91 -3.15 11.30
C SER A 75 6.80 -2.78 10.12
N LEU A 76 6.27 -2.84 8.89
CA LEU A 76 6.98 -2.38 7.71
C LEU A 76 7.25 -0.87 7.79
N GLY A 77 6.24 -0.08 8.19
CA GLY A 77 6.36 1.37 8.36
C GLY A 77 7.47 1.75 9.33
N ASP A 78 7.53 1.10 10.49
CA ASP A 78 8.57 1.31 11.49
C ASP A 78 9.98 1.05 10.92
N GLY A 79 10.14 -0.05 10.17
CA GLY A 79 11.38 -0.37 9.47
C GLY A 79 11.78 0.67 8.43
N LEU A 80 10.82 1.21 7.67
CA LEU A 80 11.07 2.23 6.66
C LEU A 80 11.42 3.59 7.25
N VAL A 81 10.88 3.94 8.43
CA VAL A 81 11.28 5.14 9.17
C VAL A 81 12.77 5.05 9.53
N VAL A 82 13.20 3.93 10.10
CA VAL A 82 14.62 3.70 10.43
C VAL A 82 15.50 3.75 9.18
N LEU A 83 15.07 3.13 8.07
CA LEU A 83 15.81 3.13 6.81
C LEU A 83 15.95 4.56 6.24
N SER A 84 14.87 5.35 6.25
CA SER A 84 14.89 6.71 5.71
C SER A 84 15.85 7.64 6.45
N GLY A 85 16.06 7.44 7.76
CA GLY A 85 17.03 8.20 8.55
C GLY A 85 18.49 7.91 8.20
N LYS A 86 18.76 6.85 7.44
CA LYS A 86 20.11 6.48 6.96
C LYS A 86 20.36 6.89 5.51
N MET A 87 19.37 7.46 4.83
CA MET A 87 19.43 7.87 3.42
C MET A 87 19.47 9.40 3.28
N ALA A 88 19.66 9.88 2.04
CA ALA A 88 19.63 11.30 1.74
C ALA A 88 18.27 11.93 2.15
N PRO A 89 18.21 13.24 2.46
CA PRO A 89 16.99 13.89 2.95
C PRO A 89 15.75 13.68 2.09
N GLY A 90 15.92 13.51 0.77
CA GLY A 90 14.82 13.20 -0.16
C GLY A 90 14.02 11.95 0.23
N ALA A 91 14.66 10.95 0.86
CA ALA A 91 14.01 9.73 1.35
C ALA A 91 13.04 9.97 2.52
N GLN A 92 13.18 11.10 3.21
CA GLN A 92 12.33 11.48 4.32
C GLN A 92 11.01 12.12 3.86
N THR A 93 10.95 12.56 2.59
CA THR A 93 9.74 13.13 1.97
C THR A 93 8.56 12.14 2.05
N ILE A 94 7.38 12.66 2.34
CA ILE A 94 6.11 11.92 2.32
C ILE A 94 5.10 12.74 1.52
N PHE A 95 4.52 12.12 0.49
CA PHE A 95 3.39 12.69 -0.22
C PHE A 95 2.10 12.40 0.55
N SER A 96 1.44 13.46 1.01
CA SER A 96 0.16 13.33 1.71
C SER A 96 -0.93 12.94 0.72
N LEU A 97 -1.52 11.76 0.92
CA LEU A 97 -2.62 11.20 0.14
C LEU A 97 -3.78 10.87 1.07
N PRO A 98 -4.50 11.89 1.56
CA PRO A 98 -5.59 11.69 2.51
C PRO A 98 -6.68 10.81 1.89
N TYR A 99 -7.21 9.89 2.69
CA TYR A 99 -8.29 9.01 2.27
C TYR A 99 -9.64 9.72 2.45
N PHE A 100 -10.31 10.02 1.32
CA PHE A 100 -11.63 10.65 1.31
C PHE A 100 -12.79 9.66 1.12
N GLY A 101 -12.53 8.36 1.18
CA GLY A 101 -13.58 7.34 1.00
C GLY A 101 -14.55 7.22 2.18
N GLY A 102 -14.26 7.90 3.30
CA GLY A 102 -15.06 7.85 4.52
C GLY A 102 -14.99 6.49 5.22
N ASN A 103 -15.79 6.32 6.27
CA ASN A 103 -15.81 5.09 7.07
C ASN A 103 -16.89 4.09 6.60
N ASP A 104 -17.72 4.47 5.62
CA ASP A 104 -18.86 3.67 5.17
C ASP A 104 -18.52 2.91 3.88
N ILE A 105 -18.38 1.59 3.99
CA ILE A 105 -18.21 0.69 2.83
C ILE A 105 -19.58 0.37 2.16
N GLY A 106 -20.68 0.93 2.68
CA GLY A 106 -22.02 0.83 2.12
C GLY A 106 -23.02 0.25 3.13
N GLN A 107 -24.30 0.47 2.88
CA GLN A 107 -25.38 0.05 3.79
C GLN A 107 -25.97 -1.31 3.42
N ASP A 108 -26.21 -1.56 2.13
CA ASP A 108 -26.76 -2.84 1.65
C ASP A 108 -25.68 -3.91 1.46
N ARG A 109 -26.13 -5.17 1.44
CA ARG A 109 -25.25 -6.34 1.34
C ARG A 109 -24.36 -6.33 0.10
N ILE A 110 -24.88 -5.91 -1.05
CA ILE A 110 -24.17 -5.97 -2.33
C ILE A 110 -23.12 -4.87 -2.38
N SER A 111 -23.49 -3.63 -2.04
CA SER A 111 -22.56 -2.50 -2.02
C SER A 111 -21.40 -2.75 -1.05
N LYS A 112 -21.69 -3.28 0.15
CA LYS A 112 -20.65 -3.66 1.12
C LYS A 112 -19.61 -4.58 0.50
N LEU A 113 -20.04 -5.67 -0.13
CA LEU A 113 -19.13 -6.64 -0.74
C LEU A 113 -18.33 -6.03 -1.90
N ILE A 114 -18.97 -5.24 -2.76
CA ILE A 114 -18.32 -4.61 -3.92
C ILE A 114 -17.26 -3.60 -3.47
N ASN A 115 -17.59 -2.69 -2.56
CA ASN A 115 -16.69 -1.65 -2.09
C ASN A 115 -15.54 -2.23 -1.25
N PHE A 116 -15.83 -3.24 -0.42
CA PHE A 116 -14.81 -3.95 0.35
C PHE A 116 -13.81 -4.66 -0.56
N ASN A 117 -14.31 -5.42 -1.55
CA ASN A 117 -13.47 -6.10 -2.53
C ASN A 117 -12.67 -5.12 -3.39
N PHE A 118 -13.27 -3.98 -3.76
CA PHE A 118 -12.57 -2.93 -4.47
C PHE A 118 -11.40 -2.36 -3.67
N LEU A 119 -11.63 -2.01 -2.40
CA LEU A 119 -10.60 -1.46 -1.53
C LEU A 119 -9.46 -2.47 -1.30
N LEU A 120 -9.77 -3.75 -1.11
CA LEU A 120 -8.78 -4.83 -1.07
C LEU A 120 -7.99 -4.97 -2.39
N SER A 121 -8.66 -4.81 -3.53
CA SER A 121 -7.99 -4.88 -4.83
C SER A 121 -6.98 -3.74 -5.01
N CYS A 122 -7.32 -2.54 -4.53
CA CYS A 122 -6.41 -1.40 -4.47
C CYS A 122 -5.24 -1.66 -3.50
N PHE A 123 -5.51 -2.22 -2.32
CA PHE A 123 -4.47 -2.56 -1.35
C PHE A 123 -3.48 -3.58 -1.93
N ARG A 124 -4.00 -4.62 -2.61
CA ARG A 124 -3.18 -5.62 -3.30
C ARG A 124 -2.29 -4.98 -4.37
N ARG A 125 -2.86 -4.10 -5.21
CA ARG A 125 -2.10 -3.38 -6.25
C ARG A 125 -0.93 -2.60 -5.65
N ASP A 126 -1.19 -1.82 -4.61
CA ASP A 126 -0.18 -0.97 -4.01
C ASP A 126 0.84 -1.76 -3.16
N SER A 127 0.41 -2.85 -2.52
CA SER A 127 1.31 -3.80 -1.85
C SER A 127 2.30 -4.42 -2.82
N HIS A 128 1.86 -4.78 -4.03
CA HIS A 128 2.76 -5.26 -5.09
C HIS A 128 3.77 -4.18 -5.52
N LYS A 129 3.35 -2.91 -5.64
CA LYS A 129 4.27 -1.80 -5.92
C LYS A 129 5.31 -1.63 -4.83
N ILE A 130 4.87 -1.61 -3.56
CA ILE A 130 5.74 -1.50 -2.38
C ILE A 130 6.79 -2.62 -2.37
N ASP A 131 6.36 -3.88 -2.52
CA ASP A 131 7.27 -5.04 -2.56
C ASP A 131 8.28 -4.92 -3.72
N SER A 132 7.82 -4.55 -4.91
CA SER A 132 8.68 -4.40 -6.10
C SER A 132 9.74 -3.30 -5.90
N PHE A 133 9.34 -2.16 -5.35
CA PHE A 133 10.26 -1.04 -5.09
C PHE A 133 11.27 -1.38 -3.99
N LEU A 134 10.85 -2.08 -2.93
CA LEU A 134 11.76 -2.55 -1.88
C LEU A 134 12.77 -3.58 -2.39
N LYS A 135 12.37 -4.46 -3.31
CA LYS A 135 13.30 -5.38 -3.98
C LYS A 135 14.36 -4.63 -4.78
N ILE A 136 13.96 -3.61 -5.55
CA ILE A 136 14.90 -2.75 -6.29
C ILE A 136 15.88 -2.06 -5.34
N LEU A 137 15.38 -1.47 -4.24
CA LEU A 137 16.23 -0.83 -3.23
C LEU A 137 17.23 -1.81 -2.62
N ARG A 138 16.77 -3.01 -2.24
CA ARG A 138 17.64 -4.06 -1.71
C ARG A 138 18.73 -4.46 -2.70
N CYS A 139 18.36 -4.59 -3.97
CA CYS A 139 19.27 -4.96 -5.05
C CYS A 139 20.38 -3.92 -5.27
N ARG A 140 20.02 -2.64 -5.31
CA ARG A 140 20.99 -1.55 -5.44
C ARG A 140 21.92 -1.47 -4.24
N ALA A 141 21.38 -1.59 -3.03
CA ALA A 141 22.18 -1.63 -1.79
C ALA A 141 23.18 -2.78 -1.76
N ALA A 142 22.84 -3.93 -2.36
CA ALA A 142 23.71 -5.10 -2.47
C ALA A 142 24.66 -5.07 -3.68
N GLN A 143 24.63 -4.00 -4.50
CA GLN A 143 25.40 -3.87 -5.75
C GLN A 143 25.24 -5.08 -6.70
N MET A 144 24.05 -5.70 -6.70
CA MET A 144 23.76 -6.85 -7.57
C MET A 144 23.41 -6.39 -8.98
N LEU A 145 23.73 -7.22 -10.00
CA LEU A 145 23.30 -6.98 -11.38
C LEU A 145 21.76 -7.00 -11.47
N PRO A 146 21.12 -6.13 -12.27
CA PRO A 146 19.66 -6.06 -12.40
C PRO A 146 18.95 -7.33 -12.90
N GLU A 147 19.70 -8.33 -13.39
CA GLU A 147 19.21 -9.65 -13.81
C GLU A 147 19.20 -10.68 -12.68
N MET A 148 19.98 -10.43 -11.62
CA MET A 148 20.00 -11.23 -10.39
C MET A 148 18.96 -10.70 -9.37
N CYS A 149 18.07 -9.85 -9.88
CA CYS A 149 17.03 -9.06 -9.26
C CYS A 149 15.76 -9.10 -10.14
#